data_AF-A0A2U3LMM3-F1
#
_entry.id   AF-A0A2U3LMM3-F1
#
_cell.length_a   1.000
_cell.length_b   1.000
_cell.length_c   1.000
_cell.angle_alpha   90.00
_cell.angle_beta   90.00
_cell.angle_gamma   90.00
#
_symmetry.space_group_name_H-M   'P 1'
#
loop_
_entity.id
_entity.type
_entity.pdbx_description
1 polymer ?
#
loop_
_entity_poly.entity_id
_entity_poly.type
_entity_poly.pdbx_seq_one_letter_code
_entity_poly.pdbx_strand_id
1 'polypeptide(L)'
;MESKLYPQLQQLGSDGNFYTQDQVREVVAYARDRGIRVVPEFDIPGHTTSWFVGMPDLAAAPGPYQIERDWGVFPAVMNAAGDSTYGFLDAFFGEMAALFPDPYFHIGGDEVEDPLARALQPQFILRVQALLRQHGKTLVGWDDVLTPGLAADAVIQAWRGPGTAQGYRTVVSYGYYLDYLRPAAQHYAVDPGQATGTLGGEACMWAEFVSAQTVDSRIWPRMAAIAERFWSPAEVTDVSSMYQRLEPVSRWLEGTGIQHRANYLPMLESLAGGQPPGQSIAPLRVLGDASEATGIDVRSVARYYTSLTPLDRFVDAARPESEPVRRLEQAVTRLVSGDPSELRDIRSRLREWAANDARFDGSPAELIPLSQNLKSVGEIGLDALQYWEAAQAPPSGWMAAQNQALDAFEQPVAQVVLAAVRPVRLLVNAVASR
;
A
#
# COMPACT_ATOMS: atom_id res chain seq x y z
N MET A 1 -0.82 -22.28 -1.83
CA MET A 1 -1.01 -22.87 -3.19
C MET A 1 -1.22 -24.37 -3.04
N GLU A 2 -1.97 -25.01 -3.93
CA GLU A 2 -2.14 -26.47 -3.93
C GLU A 2 -0.84 -27.20 -4.25
N SER A 3 -0.35 -28.01 -3.30
CA SER A 3 0.62 -29.07 -3.57
C SER A 3 -0.10 -30.42 -3.61
N LYS A 4 0.15 -31.20 -4.67
CA LYS A 4 -0.35 -32.57 -4.80
C LYS A 4 0.56 -33.57 -4.07
N LEU A 5 1.85 -33.23 -3.94
CA LEU A 5 2.81 -34.03 -3.18
C LEU A 5 2.63 -33.86 -1.66
N TYR A 6 2.31 -32.65 -1.22
CA TYR A 6 2.20 -32.27 0.19
C TYR A 6 0.86 -31.59 0.49
N PRO A 7 -0.28 -32.32 0.34
CA PRO A 7 -1.60 -31.71 0.44
C PRO A 7 -1.91 -31.12 1.81
N GLN A 8 -1.21 -31.55 2.86
CA GLN A 8 -1.35 -31.02 4.22
C GLN A 8 -1.04 -29.52 4.30
N LEU A 9 -0.15 -28.99 3.44
CA LEU A 9 0.21 -27.57 3.41
C LEU A 9 -1.04 -26.70 3.19
N GLN A 10 -1.79 -26.96 2.13
CA GLN A 10 -3.02 -26.22 1.88
C GLN A 10 -4.22 -26.73 2.69
N GLN A 11 -4.31 -28.03 3.00
CA GLN A 11 -5.47 -28.56 3.73
C GLN A 11 -5.54 -28.03 5.18
N LEU A 12 -4.39 -27.77 5.80
CA LEU A 12 -4.31 -27.33 7.19
C LEU A 12 -3.81 -25.89 7.35
N GLY A 13 -2.99 -25.38 6.42
CA GLY A 13 -2.35 -24.07 6.50
C GLY A 13 -3.04 -22.93 5.74
N SER A 14 -4.25 -23.10 5.22
CA SER A 14 -4.88 -22.10 4.32
C SER A 14 -6.30 -21.63 4.69
N ASP A 15 -6.93 -22.20 5.72
CA ASP A 15 -8.38 -22.04 5.98
C ASP A 15 -9.28 -22.44 4.79
N GLY A 16 -8.77 -23.26 3.87
CA GLY A 16 -9.46 -23.60 2.62
C GLY A 16 -9.32 -22.54 1.52
N ASN A 17 -8.58 -21.45 1.75
CA ASN A 17 -8.37 -20.38 0.78
C ASN A 17 -7.01 -20.56 0.09
N PHE A 18 -7.00 -21.18 -1.08
CA PHE A 18 -5.79 -21.39 -1.86
C PHE A 18 -6.09 -21.42 -3.36
N TYR A 19 -5.06 -21.15 -4.18
CA TYR A 19 -5.11 -21.43 -5.61
C TYR A 19 -4.80 -22.90 -5.89
N THR A 20 -5.68 -23.57 -6.62
CA THR A 20 -5.41 -24.86 -7.26
C THR A 20 -4.32 -24.71 -8.33
N GLN A 21 -3.65 -25.80 -8.70
CA GLN A 21 -2.66 -25.74 -9.77
C GLN A 21 -3.28 -25.34 -11.12
N ASP A 22 -4.54 -25.67 -11.36
CA ASP A 22 -5.24 -25.28 -12.59
C ASP A 22 -5.53 -23.78 -12.62
N GLN A 23 -5.96 -23.19 -11.48
CA GLN A 23 -6.08 -21.73 -11.36
C GLN A 23 -4.73 -21.02 -11.53
N VAL A 24 -3.64 -21.59 -10.99
CA VAL A 24 -2.29 -21.04 -11.21
C VAL A 24 -1.93 -21.06 -12.70
N ARG A 25 -2.18 -22.18 -13.40
CA ARG A 25 -1.96 -22.27 -14.85
C ARG A 25 -2.79 -21.25 -15.62
N GLU A 26 -4.03 -21.01 -15.21
CA GLU A 26 -4.90 -19.99 -15.80
C GLU A 26 -4.32 -18.59 -15.62
N VAL A 27 -3.87 -18.23 -14.41
CA VAL A 27 -3.22 -16.94 -14.12
C VAL A 27 -1.96 -16.76 -14.97
N VAL A 28 -1.10 -17.78 -15.03
CA VAL A 28 0.13 -17.77 -15.84
C VAL A 28 -0.18 -17.59 -17.32
N ALA A 29 -1.18 -18.31 -17.85
CA ALA A 29 -1.60 -18.18 -19.25
C ALA A 29 -2.18 -16.79 -19.54
N TYR A 30 -3.06 -16.28 -18.67
CA TYR A 30 -3.68 -14.98 -18.80
C TYR A 30 -2.66 -13.83 -18.78
N ALA A 31 -1.65 -13.94 -17.91
CA ALA A 31 -0.52 -13.02 -17.82
C ALA A 31 0.33 -13.08 -19.10
N ARG A 32 0.65 -14.29 -19.58
CA ARG A 32 1.42 -14.48 -20.83
C ARG A 32 0.75 -13.82 -22.02
N ASP A 33 -0.56 -13.95 -22.15
CA ASP A 33 -1.33 -13.34 -23.25
C ASP A 33 -1.31 -11.79 -23.21
N ARG A 34 -0.83 -11.21 -22.12
CA ARG A 34 -0.63 -9.76 -21.92
C ARG A 34 0.84 -9.35 -21.88
N GLY A 35 1.76 -10.27 -22.15
CA GLY A 35 3.20 -10.01 -22.07
C GLY A 35 3.72 -9.82 -20.64
N ILE A 36 3.00 -10.33 -19.63
CA ILE A 36 3.36 -10.24 -18.22
C ILE A 36 4.02 -11.56 -17.78
N ARG A 37 5.14 -11.46 -17.06
CA ARG A 37 5.83 -12.58 -16.42
C ARG A 37 5.24 -12.82 -15.03
N VAL A 38 5.16 -14.08 -14.61
CA VAL A 38 4.74 -14.47 -13.25
C VAL A 38 5.94 -15.13 -12.57
N VAL A 39 6.57 -14.42 -11.65
CA VAL A 39 7.66 -14.93 -10.82
C VAL A 39 7.04 -15.37 -9.50
N PRO A 40 7.04 -16.67 -9.15
CA PRO A 40 6.45 -17.12 -7.89
C PRO A 40 7.38 -16.79 -6.72
N GLU A 41 6.78 -16.50 -5.57
CA GLU A 41 7.47 -16.45 -4.29
C GLU A 41 6.98 -17.55 -3.35
N PHE A 42 7.92 -18.29 -2.78
CA PHE A 42 7.70 -19.20 -1.66
C PHE A 42 8.74 -18.89 -0.60
N ASP A 43 8.38 -17.97 0.30
CA ASP A 43 9.28 -17.40 1.27
C ASP A 43 9.76 -18.43 2.31
N ILE A 44 11.07 -18.54 2.47
CA ILE A 44 11.79 -19.43 3.38
C ILE A 44 13.15 -18.81 3.78
N PRO A 45 13.68 -19.09 4.99
CA PRO A 45 13.14 -19.96 6.02
C PRO A 45 12.23 -19.24 7.05
N GLY A 46 12.11 -17.91 6.97
CA GLY A 46 11.15 -17.12 7.75
C GLY A 46 9.72 -17.32 7.25
N HIS A 47 8.75 -16.57 7.78
CA HIS A 47 7.38 -16.44 7.25
C HIS A 47 6.65 -17.74 6.85
N THR A 48 6.96 -18.85 7.52
CA THR A 48 6.56 -20.22 7.12
C THR A 48 5.62 -20.90 8.09
N THR A 49 5.09 -20.21 9.10
CA THR A 49 4.22 -20.81 10.14
C THR A 49 3.06 -21.61 9.56
N SER A 50 2.44 -21.14 8.47
CA SER A 50 1.34 -21.84 7.80
C SER A 50 1.71 -23.23 7.27
N TRP A 51 2.98 -23.45 6.90
CA TRP A 51 3.49 -24.74 6.44
C TRP A 51 3.60 -25.71 7.62
N PHE A 52 4.02 -25.21 8.78
CA PHE A 52 4.23 -26.01 9.99
C PHE A 52 2.93 -26.49 10.63
N VAL A 53 1.79 -25.87 10.32
CA VAL A 53 0.47 -26.37 10.72
C VAL A 53 0.22 -27.76 10.14
N GLY A 54 0.52 -27.95 8.85
CA GLY A 54 0.34 -29.23 8.17
C GLY A 54 1.55 -30.16 8.26
N MET A 55 2.74 -29.59 8.43
CA MET A 55 4.02 -30.31 8.41
C MET A 55 4.95 -29.77 9.51
N PRO A 56 4.65 -30.02 10.80
CA PRO A 56 5.41 -29.46 11.92
C PRO A 56 6.87 -29.90 11.97
N ASP A 57 7.21 -31.06 11.40
CA ASP A 57 8.58 -31.59 11.35
C ASP A 57 9.53 -30.75 10.47
N LEU A 58 8.99 -29.82 9.66
CA LEU A 58 9.79 -28.85 8.90
C LEU A 58 10.29 -27.68 9.76
N ALA A 59 9.72 -27.45 10.93
CA ALA A 59 10.09 -26.33 11.79
C ALA A 59 11.33 -26.63 12.64
N ALA A 60 12.09 -25.58 12.99
CA ALA A 60 13.26 -25.70 13.86
C ALA A 60 12.88 -25.97 15.33
N ALA A 61 11.72 -25.51 15.77
CA ALA A 61 11.18 -25.71 17.12
C ALA A 61 10.04 -26.74 17.10
N PRO A 62 9.70 -27.38 18.25
CA PRO A 62 8.51 -28.20 18.32
C PRO A 62 7.24 -27.35 18.28
N GLY A 63 6.18 -27.87 17.66
CA GLY A 63 4.84 -27.28 17.68
C GLY A 63 4.10 -27.47 19.01
N PRO A 64 2.76 -27.32 19.03
CA PRO A 64 1.88 -27.19 17.87
C PRO A 64 1.97 -25.82 17.19
N TYR A 65 1.62 -25.78 15.90
CA TYR A 65 1.52 -24.56 15.10
C TYR A 65 0.07 -24.28 14.72
N GLN A 66 -0.23 -23.02 14.53
CA GLN A 66 -1.52 -22.53 14.02
C GLN A 66 -1.27 -21.47 12.95
N ILE A 67 -2.27 -21.23 12.10
CA ILE A 67 -2.20 -20.12 11.14
C ILE A 67 -2.11 -18.82 11.95
N GLU A 68 -1.08 -18.03 11.67
CA GLU A 68 -0.92 -16.73 12.34
C GLU A 68 -2.08 -15.82 12.00
N ARG A 69 -2.63 -15.21 13.06
CA ARG A 69 -3.73 -14.25 12.95
C ARG A 69 -3.25 -12.83 13.16
N ASP A 70 -2.13 -12.65 13.85
CA ASP A 70 -1.51 -11.36 14.06
C ASP A 70 -0.62 -10.99 12.87
N TRP A 71 -0.16 -9.74 12.88
CA TRP A 71 0.78 -9.21 11.90
C TRP A 71 2.15 -8.98 12.53
N GLY A 72 3.20 -9.16 11.75
CA GLY A 72 4.57 -8.88 12.15
C GLY A 72 5.51 -10.05 11.88
N VAL A 73 6.67 -10.00 12.53
CA VAL A 73 7.73 -10.98 12.40
C VAL A 73 7.55 -12.07 13.46
N PHE A 74 7.45 -13.32 13.02
CA PHE A 74 7.23 -14.47 13.91
C PHE A 74 8.50 -15.28 14.09
N PRO A 75 8.74 -15.86 15.29
CA PRO A 75 9.95 -16.63 15.58
C PRO A 75 9.96 -18.02 14.93
N ALA A 76 8.83 -18.50 14.41
CA ALA A 76 8.74 -19.80 13.77
C ALA A 76 9.50 -19.80 12.44
N VAL A 77 10.49 -20.68 12.33
CA VAL A 77 11.39 -20.75 11.18
C VAL A 77 11.63 -22.20 10.77
N MET A 78 11.93 -22.40 9.48
CA MET A 78 12.21 -23.71 8.93
C MET A 78 13.53 -24.29 9.47
N ASN A 79 13.58 -25.60 9.70
CA ASN A 79 14.77 -26.30 10.17
C ASN A 79 15.85 -26.36 9.08
N ALA A 80 16.74 -25.38 9.09
CA ALA A 80 17.85 -25.28 8.15
C ALA A 80 18.95 -26.34 8.36
N ALA A 81 18.99 -27.02 9.50
CA ALA A 81 20.02 -28.00 9.83
C ALA A 81 19.67 -29.43 9.35
N GLY A 82 18.39 -29.77 9.23
CA GLY A 82 17.93 -31.11 8.89
C GLY A 82 17.95 -31.42 7.40
N ASP A 83 18.51 -32.58 7.01
CA ASP A 83 18.50 -33.03 5.60
C ASP A 83 17.10 -33.36 5.07
N SER A 84 16.16 -33.72 5.95
CA SER A 84 14.75 -33.93 5.60
C SER A 84 14.10 -32.67 5.01
N THR A 85 14.45 -31.49 5.50
CA THR A 85 13.98 -30.19 4.98
C THR A 85 14.35 -30.04 3.51
N TYR A 86 15.59 -30.38 3.14
CA TYR A 86 16.06 -30.24 1.75
C TYR A 86 15.47 -31.30 0.83
N GLY A 87 15.23 -32.52 1.32
CA GLY A 87 14.49 -33.53 0.57
C GLY A 87 13.05 -33.11 0.28
N PHE A 88 12.39 -32.46 1.24
CA PHE A 88 11.08 -31.84 1.05
C PHE A 88 11.14 -30.68 0.04
N LEU A 89 12.07 -29.73 0.22
CA LEU A 89 12.20 -28.57 -0.65
C LEU A 89 12.51 -28.95 -2.10
N ASP A 90 13.35 -29.97 -2.32
CA ASP A 90 13.65 -30.47 -3.67
C ASP A 90 12.39 -30.96 -4.40
N ALA A 91 11.60 -31.82 -3.75
CA ALA A 91 10.36 -32.33 -4.33
C ALA A 91 9.30 -31.22 -4.51
N PHE A 92 9.17 -30.32 -3.53
CA PHE A 92 8.26 -29.19 -3.59
C PHE A 92 8.63 -28.22 -4.72
N PHE A 93 9.90 -27.85 -4.84
CA PHE A 93 10.37 -26.98 -5.91
C PHE A 93 10.22 -27.63 -7.28
N GLY A 94 10.46 -28.94 -7.42
CA GLY A 94 10.18 -29.64 -8.67
C GLY A 94 8.71 -29.54 -9.10
N GLU A 95 7.78 -29.67 -8.14
CA GLU A 95 6.34 -29.49 -8.40
C GLU A 95 6.01 -28.04 -8.79
N MET A 96 6.44 -27.05 -8.00
CA MET A 96 6.10 -25.64 -8.25
C MET A 96 6.78 -25.08 -9.49
N ALA A 97 8.06 -25.42 -9.73
CA ALA A 97 8.81 -24.99 -10.91
C ALA A 97 8.16 -25.43 -12.23
N ALA A 98 7.43 -26.56 -12.22
CA ALA A 98 6.68 -27.03 -13.38
C ALA A 98 5.41 -26.21 -13.68
N LEU A 99 4.89 -25.47 -12.70
CA LEU A 99 3.72 -24.58 -12.87
C LEU A 99 4.10 -23.21 -13.43
N PHE A 100 5.31 -22.74 -13.11
CA PHE A 100 5.79 -21.40 -13.48
C PHE A 100 6.88 -21.51 -14.54
N PRO A 101 6.61 -21.17 -15.82
CA PRO A 101 7.61 -21.28 -16.88
C PRO A 101 8.73 -20.23 -16.80
N ASP A 102 8.54 -19.16 -16.00
CA ASP A 102 9.55 -18.13 -15.81
C ASP A 102 10.84 -18.71 -15.22
N PRO A 103 12.05 -18.28 -15.69
CA PRO A 103 13.29 -18.84 -15.18
C PRO A 103 13.60 -18.39 -13.74
N TYR A 104 12.95 -17.35 -13.23
CA TYR A 104 13.19 -16.84 -11.89
C TYR A 104 12.22 -17.45 -10.88
N PHE A 105 12.70 -17.68 -9.66
CA PHE A 105 11.94 -18.24 -8.54
C PHE A 105 12.34 -17.51 -7.26
N HIS A 106 11.41 -16.79 -6.65
CA HIS A 106 11.65 -16.00 -5.45
C HIS A 106 11.53 -16.91 -4.21
N ILE A 107 12.53 -16.87 -3.34
CA ILE A 107 12.57 -17.67 -2.11
C ILE A 107 12.34 -16.84 -0.85
N GLY A 108 12.05 -15.56 -1.01
CA GLY A 108 11.95 -14.60 0.08
C GLY A 108 13.26 -14.47 0.83
N GLY A 109 13.27 -14.89 2.08
CA GLY A 109 14.44 -14.95 2.95
C GLY A 109 14.64 -13.73 3.85
N ASP A 110 13.61 -12.91 4.00
CA ASP A 110 13.57 -11.75 4.88
C ASP A 110 13.26 -12.12 6.34
N GLU A 111 13.54 -11.16 7.23
CA GLU A 111 13.04 -11.12 8.61
C GLU A 111 13.30 -12.38 9.49
N VAL A 112 14.40 -13.11 9.21
CA VAL A 112 14.84 -14.23 10.05
C VAL A 112 15.46 -13.71 11.36
N GLU A 113 14.66 -13.65 12.42
CA GLU A 113 15.10 -13.14 13.73
C GLU A 113 15.66 -14.21 14.68
N ASP A 114 15.30 -15.50 14.51
CA ASP A 114 15.84 -16.57 15.34
C ASP A 114 17.38 -16.63 15.22
N PRO A 115 18.13 -16.54 16.35
CA PRO A 115 19.59 -16.44 16.29
C PRO A 115 20.28 -17.61 15.60
N LEU A 116 19.78 -18.84 15.80
CA LEU A 116 20.38 -20.03 15.20
C LEU A 116 20.04 -20.11 13.71
N ALA A 117 18.79 -19.87 13.33
CA ALA A 117 18.38 -19.83 11.93
C ALA A 117 19.13 -18.75 11.16
N ARG A 118 19.28 -17.54 11.72
CA ARG A 118 20.07 -16.47 11.11
C ARG A 118 21.54 -16.85 10.93
N ALA A 119 22.13 -17.57 11.89
CA ALA A 119 23.50 -18.07 11.76
C ALA A 119 23.63 -19.15 10.67
N LEU A 120 22.58 -19.96 10.43
CA LEU A 120 22.54 -21.01 9.41
C LEU A 120 22.06 -20.53 8.04
N GLN A 121 21.43 -19.35 7.97
CA GLN A 121 20.81 -18.81 6.76
C GLN A 121 21.78 -18.75 5.56
N PRO A 122 23.04 -18.29 5.69
CA PRO A 122 24.04 -18.41 4.62
C PRO A 122 24.10 -19.79 3.94
N GLN A 123 24.24 -20.85 4.74
CA GLN A 123 24.33 -22.22 4.23
C GLN A 123 23.00 -22.69 3.65
N PHE A 124 21.89 -22.33 4.29
CA PHE A 124 20.54 -22.65 3.83
C PHE A 124 20.29 -22.10 2.43
N ILE A 125 20.56 -20.80 2.21
CA ILE A 125 20.39 -20.12 0.92
C ILE A 125 21.23 -20.78 -0.17
N LEU A 126 22.49 -21.15 0.11
CA LEU A 126 23.35 -21.83 -0.86
C LEU A 126 22.82 -23.23 -1.25
N ARG A 127 22.27 -23.98 -0.29
CA ARG A 127 21.63 -25.27 -0.55
C ARG A 127 20.35 -25.11 -1.36
N VAL A 128 19.49 -24.16 -1.01
CA VAL A 128 18.27 -23.82 -1.76
C VAL A 128 18.58 -23.40 -3.19
N GLN A 129 19.60 -22.54 -3.38
CA GLN A 129 20.06 -22.15 -4.71
C GLN A 129 20.48 -23.36 -5.56
N ALA A 130 21.19 -24.32 -4.98
CA ALA A 130 21.59 -25.53 -5.69
C ALA A 130 20.38 -26.38 -6.12
N LEU A 131 19.35 -26.49 -5.27
CA LEU A 131 18.09 -27.18 -5.60
C LEU A 131 17.35 -26.47 -6.73
N LEU A 132 17.17 -25.14 -6.64
CA LEU A 132 16.53 -24.36 -7.70
C LEU A 132 17.21 -24.55 -9.06
N ARG A 133 18.55 -24.59 -9.08
CA ARG A 133 19.31 -24.86 -10.31
C ARG A 133 19.04 -26.24 -10.90
N GLN A 134 18.86 -27.26 -10.06
CA GLN A 134 18.50 -28.61 -10.54
C GLN A 134 17.14 -28.59 -11.27
N HIS A 135 16.23 -27.70 -10.85
CA HIS A 135 14.93 -27.47 -11.49
C HIS A 135 14.94 -26.38 -12.57
N GLY A 136 16.13 -25.95 -13.01
CA GLY A 136 16.29 -24.96 -14.09
C GLY A 136 15.87 -23.54 -13.70
N LYS A 137 15.90 -23.20 -12.41
CA LYS A 137 15.52 -21.89 -11.89
C LYS A 137 16.72 -21.08 -11.38
N THR A 138 16.62 -19.77 -11.56
CA THR A 138 17.51 -18.76 -11.00
C THR A 138 16.86 -18.15 -9.77
N LEU A 139 17.63 -18.08 -8.68
CA LEU A 139 17.17 -17.54 -7.40
C LEU A 139 16.88 -16.05 -7.50
N VAL A 140 15.73 -15.65 -6.96
CA VAL A 140 15.45 -14.28 -6.52
C VAL A 140 15.22 -14.32 -5.01
N GLY A 141 15.66 -13.30 -4.28
CA GLY A 141 15.37 -13.18 -2.86
C GLY A 141 15.51 -11.75 -2.38
N TRP A 142 14.91 -11.46 -1.22
CA TRP A 142 15.09 -10.19 -0.53
C TRP A 142 16.57 -9.95 -0.21
N ASP A 143 16.99 -8.70 -0.06
CA ASP A 143 18.40 -8.37 0.19
C ASP A 143 19.02 -9.01 1.46
N ASP A 144 18.22 -9.62 2.33
CA ASP A 144 18.64 -10.50 3.44
C ASP A 144 19.33 -11.79 2.99
N VAL A 145 19.09 -12.29 1.77
CA VAL A 145 19.71 -13.54 1.27
C VAL A 145 21.17 -13.37 0.85
N LEU A 146 21.68 -12.13 0.83
CA LEU A 146 23.04 -11.83 0.43
C LEU A 146 24.05 -12.56 1.31
N THR A 147 24.79 -13.46 0.69
CA THR A 147 25.78 -14.28 1.40
C THR A 147 26.98 -14.62 0.50
N PRO A 148 28.20 -14.76 1.06
CA PRO A 148 29.35 -15.19 0.28
C PRO A 148 29.10 -16.53 -0.43
N GLY A 149 29.39 -16.59 -1.73
CA GLY A 149 29.16 -17.78 -2.55
C GLY A 149 27.78 -17.83 -3.23
N LEU A 150 26.91 -16.85 -2.97
CA LEU A 150 25.72 -16.65 -3.80
C LEU A 150 26.16 -16.42 -5.25
N ALA A 151 25.43 -17.00 -6.19
CA ALA A 151 25.87 -16.99 -7.57
C ALA A 151 25.63 -15.62 -8.22
N ALA A 152 26.50 -15.25 -9.16
CA ALA A 152 26.48 -13.95 -9.81
C ALA A 152 25.21 -13.68 -10.64
N ASP A 153 24.48 -14.72 -11.02
CA ASP A 153 23.19 -14.64 -11.68
C ASP A 153 22.02 -14.58 -10.69
N ALA A 154 22.20 -14.66 -9.38
CA ALA A 154 21.10 -14.38 -8.45
C ALA A 154 20.58 -12.95 -8.65
N VAL A 155 19.27 -12.77 -8.48
CA VAL A 155 18.64 -11.44 -8.47
C VAL A 155 18.28 -11.10 -7.04
N ILE A 156 18.60 -9.89 -6.62
CA ILE A 156 18.35 -9.40 -5.26
C ILE A 156 17.28 -8.33 -5.30
N GLN A 157 16.23 -8.51 -4.49
CA GLN A 157 15.17 -7.54 -4.35
C GLN A 157 15.50 -6.59 -3.17
N ALA A 158 15.92 -5.37 -3.52
CA ALA A 158 16.36 -4.35 -2.57
C ALA A 158 15.14 -3.67 -1.93
N TRP A 159 14.92 -3.95 -0.65
CA TRP A 159 13.66 -3.62 0.02
C TRP A 159 13.85 -2.74 1.25
N ARG A 160 14.99 -2.85 1.94
CA ARG A 160 15.30 -2.08 3.16
C ARG A 160 15.91 -0.71 2.89
N GLY A 161 16.52 -0.53 1.72
CA GLY A 161 17.17 0.73 1.40
C GLY A 161 17.91 0.74 0.07
N PRO A 162 18.38 1.92 -0.36
CA PRO A 162 19.24 2.05 -1.52
C PRO A 162 20.59 1.34 -1.31
N GLY A 163 21.06 0.63 -2.34
CA GLY A 163 22.41 0.07 -2.35
C GLY A 163 22.63 -1.18 -1.51
N THR A 164 21.59 -1.82 -0.98
CA THR A 164 21.69 -3.09 -0.24
C THR A 164 22.17 -4.25 -1.12
N ALA A 165 21.91 -4.18 -2.43
CA ALA A 165 22.17 -5.24 -3.41
C ALA A 165 23.40 -5.03 -4.33
N GLN A 166 24.43 -4.31 -3.86
CA GLN A 166 25.60 -3.99 -4.70
C GLN A 166 26.32 -5.24 -5.21
N GLY A 167 26.65 -5.24 -6.52
CA GLY A 167 27.39 -6.32 -7.17
C GLY A 167 26.52 -7.46 -7.72
N TYR A 168 25.20 -7.40 -7.54
CA TYR A 168 24.25 -8.36 -8.09
C TYR A 168 23.27 -7.69 -9.04
N ARG A 169 22.51 -8.53 -9.76
CA ARG A 169 21.35 -8.05 -10.52
C ARG A 169 20.25 -7.67 -9.54
N THR A 170 19.62 -6.51 -9.72
CA THR A 170 18.77 -5.94 -8.66
C THR A 170 17.38 -5.58 -9.15
N VAL A 171 16.35 -5.89 -8.37
CA VAL A 171 15.01 -5.30 -8.48
C VAL A 171 14.82 -4.38 -7.28
N VAL A 172 14.38 -3.15 -7.50
CA VAL A 172 14.19 -2.16 -6.42
C VAL A 172 12.73 -2.13 -5.99
N SER A 173 12.47 -2.39 -4.71
CA SER A 173 11.16 -2.20 -4.07
C SER A 173 11.16 -1.13 -2.99
N TYR A 174 12.33 -0.77 -2.45
CA TYR A 174 12.45 0.35 -1.52
C TYR A 174 11.88 1.64 -2.13
N GLY A 175 10.97 2.29 -1.40
CA GLY A 175 10.25 3.48 -1.86
C GLY A 175 8.99 3.19 -2.67
N TYR A 176 8.68 1.92 -2.97
CA TYR A 176 7.52 1.48 -3.75
C TYR A 176 6.54 0.59 -2.95
N TYR A 177 6.52 0.77 -1.63
CA TYR A 177 5.59 0.10 -0.71
C TYR A 177 4.23 0.79 -0.76
N LEU A 178 3.29 0.22 -1.50
CA LEU A 178 1.98 0.83 -1.73
C LEU A 178 1.05 0.69 -0.52
N ASP A 179 1.27 -0.28 0.36
CA ASP A 179 0.52 -0.58 1.59
C ASP A 179 0.67 0.51 2.68
N TYR A 180 1.73 1.33 2.62
CA TYR A 180 1.88 2.54 3.44
C TYR A 180 0.93 3.68 3.03
N LEU A 181 0.19 3.50 1.92
CA LEU A 181 -0.77 4.48 1.38
C LEU A 181 -0.17 5.88 1.15
N ARG A 182 1.15 5.95 0.90
CA ARG A 182 1.84 7.21 0.58
C ARG A 182 1.33 7.80 -0.75
N PRO A 183 1.38 9.12 -0.93
CA PRO A 183 0.96 9.77 -2.17
C PRO A 183 1.78 9.30 -3.38
N ALA A 184 1.16 9.27 -4.57
CA ALA A 184 1.81 8.95 -5.84
C ALA A 184 3.06 9.79 -6.07
N ALA A 185 3.05 11.07 -5.70
CA ALA A 185 4.22 11.95 -5.81
C ALA A 185 5.44 11.43 -5.06
N GLN A 186 5.26 10.78 -3.90
CA GLN A 186 6.38 10.25 -3.13
C GLN A 186 7.03 9.07 -3.84
N HIS A 187 6.22 8.14 -4.36
CA HIS A 187 6.71 7.02 -5.17
C HIS A 187 7.33 7.51 -6.48
N TYR A 188 6.70 8.49 -7.13
CA TYR A 188 7.18 9.10 -8.37
C TYR A 188 8.48 9.88 -8.19
N ALA A 189 8.78 10.38 -6.99
CA ALA A 189 10.04 11.06 -6.69
C ALA A 189 11.22 10.11 -6.45
N VAL A 190 10.98 8.82 -6.27
CA VAL A 190 12.05 7.83 -6.13
C VAL A 190 12.84 7.75 -7.43
N ASP A 191 14.17 7.85 -7.34
CA ASP A 191 15.06 7.64 -8.47
C ASP A 191 15.28 6.13 -8.68
N PRO A 192 14.83 5.55 -9.80
CA PRO A 192 15.04 4.13 -10.10
C PRO A 192 16.50 3.79 -10.42
N GLY A 193 17.37 4.77 -10.71
CA GLY A 193 18.76 4.59 -11.16
C GLY A 193 19.79 4.22 -10.09
N GLN A 194 19.35 3.61 -8.98
CA GLN A 194 20.22 3.20 -7.89
C GLN A 194 21.06 1.98 -8.33
N ALA A 195 22.35 2.24 -8.63
CA ALA A 195 23.43 1.27 -8.87
C ALA A 195 23.48 0.51 -10.22
N THR A 196 24.72 0.20 -10.65
CA THR A 196 25.03 -0.70 -11.76
C THR A 196 24.45 -2.09 -11.50
N GLY A 197 23.68 -2.64 -12.45
CA GLY A 197 23.08 -3.99 -12.33
C GLY A 197 21.58 -4.01 -12.04
N THR A 198 20.94 -2.84 -11.87
CA THR A 198 19.49 -2.74 -11.67
C THR A 198 18.72 -3.14 -12.94
N LEU A 199 17.83 -4.11 -12.78
CA LEU A 199 16.93 -4.65 -13.81
C LEU A 199 15.63 -3.85 -13.95
N GLY A 200 15.23 -3.16 -12.87
CA GLY A 200 13.97 -2.44 -12.77
C GLY A 200 13.52 -2.34 -11.31
N GLY A 201 12.22 -2.24 -11.09
CA GLY A 201 11.65 -2.24 -9.75
C GLY A 201 10.23 -2.77 -9.72
N GLU A 202 9.78 -3.02 -8.50
CA GLU A 202 8.52 -3.68 -8.21
C GLU A 202 7.84 -2.97 -7.05
N ALA A 203 6.59 -2.58 -7.25
CA ALA A 203 5.78 -2.04 -6.19
C ALA A 203 5.17 -3.17 -5.36
N CYS A 204 5.43 -3.16 -4.06
CA CYS A 204 4.90 -4.16 -3.14
C CYS A 204 3.52 -3.72 -2.62
N MET A 205 2.57 -4.67 -2.62
CA MET A 205 1.27 -4.50 -1.98
C MET A 205 1.08 -5.61 -0.94
N TRP A 206 1.61 -5.38 0.25
CA TRP A 206 1.35 -6.23 1.41
C TRP A 206 -0.12 -6.10 1.84
N ALA A 207 -0.68 -7.20 2.37
CA ALA A 207 -2.12 -7.39 2.45
C ALA A 207 -2.71 -7.39 3.88
N GLU A 208 -1.94 -7.03 4.90
CA GLU A 208 -2.37 -6.97 6.32
C GLU A 208 -3.60 -6.08 6.52
N PHE A 209 -3.72 -5.03 5.69
CA PHE A 209 -4.78 -4.04 5.72
C PHE A 209 -5.52 -3.91 4.40
N VAL A 210 -5.56 -5.01 3.62
CA VAL A 210 -6.17 -5.06 2.29
C VAL A 210 -7.13 -6.25 2.19
N SER A 211 -8.29 -6.03 1.57
CA SER A 211 -9.27 -7.07 1.24
C SER A 211 -9.48 -7.13 -0.26
N ALA A 212 -10.19 -8.16 -0.74
CA ALA A 212 -10.59 -8.26 -2.14
C ALA A 212 -11.38 -7.02 -2.64
N GLN A 213 -12.13 -6.35 -1.75
CA GLN A 213 -12.88 -5.13 -2.10
C GLN A 213 -11.97 -3.89 -2.18
N THR A 214 -10.88 -3.86 -1.42
CA THR A 214 -10.03 -2.66 -1.28
C THR A 214 -8.72 -2.73 -2.06
N VAL A 215 -8.28 -3.91 -2.52
CA VAL A 215 -6.99 -4.09 -3.19
C VAL A 215 -6.79 -3.11 -4.35
N ASP A 216 -7.80 -2.92 -5.18
CA ASP A 216 -7.71 -2.00 -6.32
C ASP A 216 -7.50 -0.55 -5.89
N SER A 217 -8.21 -0.07 -4.86
CA SER A 217 -8.05 1.31 -4.38
C SER A 217 -6.75 1.54 -3.62
N ARG A 218 -6.08 0.46 -3.21
CA ARG A 218 -4.73 0.53 -2.65
C ARG A 218 -3.70 0.50 -3.77
N ILE A 219 -3.86 -0.30 -4.83
CA ILE A 219 -2.86 -0.36 -5.91
C ILE A 219 -2.97 0.88 -6.82
N TRP A 220 -4.18 1.20 -7.27
CA TRP A 220 -4.44 2.17 -8.32
C TRP A 220 -5.00 3.49 -7.78
N PRO A 221 -4.62 4.64 -8.37
CA PRO A 221 -3.79 4.79 -9.56
C PRO A 221 -2.28 4.92 -9.26
N ARG A 222 -1.84 4.84 -8.00
CA ARG A 222 -0.44 5.09 -7.59
C ARG A 222 0.55 4.19 -8.33
N MET A 223 0.19 2.94 -8.60
CA MET A 223 0.98 2.02 -9.41
C MET A 223 1.23 2.53 -10.84
N ALA A 224 0.33 3.31 -11.44
CA ALA A 224 0.55 3.89 -12.77
C ALA A 224 1.64 4.98 -12.76
N ALA A 225 1.79 5.74 -11.66
CA ALA A 225 2.89 6.67 -11.49
C ALA A 225 4.23 5.92 -11.34
N ILE A 226 4.23 4.79 -10.62
CA ILE A 226 5.41 3.91 -10.51
C ILE A 226 5.78 3.32 -11.88
N ALA A 227 4.79 2.85 -12.64
CA ALA A 227 5.00 2.32 -13.98
C ALA A 227 5.68 3.35 -14.91
N GLU A 228 5.32 4.64 -14.80
CA GLU A 228 6.01 5.70 -15.54
C GLU A 228 7.49 5.81 -15.18
N ARG A 229 7.86 5.65 -13.90
CA ARG A 229 9.27 5.71 -13.47
C ARG A 229 10.12 4.58 -14.05
N PHE A 230 9.53 3.43 -14.33
CA PHE A 230 10.23 2.28 -14.91
C PHE A 230 10.08 2.14 -16.43
N TRP A 231 9.30 3.03 -17.06
CA TRP A 231 9.08 3.02 -18.51
C TRP A 231 9.63 4.25 -19.22
N SER A 232 9.41 5.45 -18.66
CA SER A 232 9.74 6.72 -19.29
C SER A 232 11.21 7.12 -19.09
N PRO A 233 11.74 8.07 -19.89
CA PRO A 233 13.06 8.64 -19.67
C PRO A 233 13.22 9.21 -18.26
N ALA A 234 14.42 9.10 -17.69
CA ALA A 234 14.71 9.42 -16.29
C ALA A 234 14.43 10.89 -15.93
N GLU A 235 14.52 11.80 -16.91
CA GLU A 235 14.23 13.22 -16.77
C GLU A 235 12.74 13.55 -16.61
N VAL A 236 11.83 12.62 -16.94
CA VAL A 236 10.39 12.79 -16.77
C VAL A 236 10.04 12.69 -15.29
N THR A 237 10.06 13.85 -14.61
CA THR A 237 9.98 13.95 -13.14
C THR A 237 9.04 15.05 -12.64
N ASP A 238 8.39 15.78 -13.55
CA ASP A 238 7.44 16.83 -13.17
C ASP A 238 6.17 16.24 -12.53
N VAL A 239 6.02 16.46 -11.22
CA VAL A 239 4.92 15.93 -10.41
C VAL A 239 3.56 16.51 -10.82
N SER A 240 3.52 17.78 -11.22
CA SER A 240 2.27 18.45 -11.61
C SER A 240 1.72 17.86 -12.91
N SER A 241 2.59 17.68 -13.91
CA SER A 241 2.32 17.01 -15.17
C SER A 241 1.93 15.55 -14.96
N MET A 242 2.63 14.84 -14.06
CA MET A 242 2.27 13.47 -13.69
C MET A 242 0.83 13.39 -13.18
N TYR A 243 0.42 14.21 -12.20
CA TYR A 243 -0.95 14.17 -11.70
C TYR A 243 -2.01 14.56 -12.74
N GLN A 244 -1.69 15.51 -13.64
CA GLN A 244 -2.58 15.87 -14.75
C GLN A 244 -2.83 14.68 -15.69
N ARG A 245 -1.80 13.87 -15.97
CA ARG A 245 -1.91 12.66 -16.81
C ARG A 245 -2.44 11.44 -16.05
N LEU A 246 -2.21 11.38 -14.74
CA LEU A 246 -2.68 10.29 -13.88
C LEU A 246 -4.20 10.24 -13.78
N GLU A 247 -4.87 11.39 -13.80
CA GLU A 247 -6.33 11.48 -13.71
C GLU A 247 -7.05 10.77 -14.88
N PRO A 248 -6.77 11.07 -16.17
CA PRO A 248 -7.39 10.33 -17.27
C PRO A 248 -6.97 8.85 -17.30
N VAL A 249 -5.74 8.50 -16.89
CA VAL A 249 -5.32 7.08 -16.75
C VAL A 249 -6.17 6.38 -15.68
N SER A 250 -6.36 7.01 -14.52
CA SER A 250 -7.19 6.48 -13.43
C SER A 250 -8.62 6.19 -13.87
N ARG A 251 -9.22 7.04 -14.69
CA ARG A 251 -10.56 6.81 -15.25
C ARG A 251 -10.59 5.69 -16.28
N TRP A 252 -9.56 5.63 -17.13
CA TRP A 252 -9.44 4.56 -18.13
C TRP A 252 -9.36 3.17 -17.49
N LEU A 253 -8.67 3.03 -16.35
CA LEU A 253 -8.55 1.77 -15.61
C LEU A 253 -9.90 1.17 -15.18
N GLU A 254 -10.93 1.99 -14.92
CA GLU A 254 -12.27 1.47 -14.61
C GLU A 254 -12.84 0.65 -15.78
N GLY A 255 -12.48 1.00 -17.02
CA GLY A 255 -12.85 0.27 -18.22
C GLY A 255 -12.20 -1.11 -18.36
N THR A 256 -11.19 -1.43 -17.54
CA THR A 256 -10.53 -2.75 -17.52
C THR A 256 -11.06 -3.66 -16.43
N GLY A 257 -12.06 -3.20 -15.65
CA GLY A 257 -12.63 -3.92 -14.52
C GLY A 257 -12.00 -3.60 -13.16
N ILE A 258 -11.01 -2.70 -13.09
CA ILE A 258 -10.43 -2.23 -11.83
C ILE A 258 -11.45 -1.36 -11.09
N GLN A 259 -11.62 -1.58 -9.80
CA GLN A 259 -12.69 -0.99 -8.98
C GLN A 259 -12.21 0.08 -7.99
N HIS A 260 -11.01 0.64 -8.19
CA HIS A 260 -10.36 1.59 -7.27
C HIS A 260 -11.19 2.84 -6.99
N ARG A 261 -12.00 3.28 -7.95
CA ARG A 261 -12.96 4.39 -7.78
C ARG A 261 -14.37 3.89 -7.49
N ALA A 262 -14.77 2.80 -8.15
CA ALA A 262 -16.13 2.26 -8.11
C ALA A 262 -16.54 1.75 -6.70
N ASN A 263 -15.60 1.17 -5.94
CA ASN A 263 -15.91 0.62 -4.61
C ASN A 263 -16.11 1.69 -3.53
N TYR A 264 -15.75 2.95 -3.79
CA TYR A 264 -15.85 4.03 -2.82
C TYR A 264 -17.29 4.29 -2.32
N LEU A 265 -18.25 4.46 -3.24
CA LEU A 265 -19.63 4.77 -2.87
C LEU A 265 -20.33 3.60 -2.17
N PRO A 266 -20.27 2.36 -2.68
CA PRO A 266 -20.86 1.21 -1.98
C PRO A 266 -20.31 1.01 -0.56
N MET A 267 -19.02 1.26 -0.33
CA MET A 267 -18.45 1.18 1.02
C MET A 267 -18.99 2.27 1.94
N LEU A 268 -19.15 3.51 1.47
CA LEU A 268 -19.79 4.57 2.25
C LEU A 268 -21.27 4.29 2.55
N GLU A 269 -21.99 3.68 1.61
CA GLU A 269 -23.38 3.24 1.81
C GLU A 269 -23.48 2.13 2.86
N SER A 270 -22.55 1.18 2.85
CA SER A 270 -22.46 0.14 3.88
C SER A 270 -22.24 0.73 5.28
N LEU A 271 -21.34 1.71 5.40
CA LEU A 271 -21.06 2.44 6.65
C LEU A 271 -22.27 3.21 7.18
N ALA A 272 -23.16 3.65 6.30
CA ALA A 272 -24.41 4.28 6.69
C ALA A 272 -25.42 3.28 7.26
N GLY A 273 -25.14 1.96 7.26
CA GLY A 273 -25.93 0.95 7.97
C GLY A 273 -27.17 0.46 7.21
N GLY A 274 -27.16 0.45 5.87
CA GLY A 274 -28.26 -0.10 5.05
C GLY A 274 -29.62 0.59 5.28
N GLN A 275 -29.60 1.85 5.68
CA GLN A 275 -30.75 2.65 6.07
C GLN A 275 -31.77 2.80 4.92
N PRO A 276 -33.05 3.06 5.23
CA PRO A 276 -34.11 3.13 4.23
C PRO A 276 -33.79 4.13 3.11
N PRO A 277 -34.30 3.90 1.88
CA PRO A 277 -34.07 4.78 0.74
C PRO A 277 -34.51 6.21 1.07
N GLY A 278 -33.53 7.12 1.24
CA GLY A 278 -33.78 8.53 1.53
C GLY A 278 -32.80 9.21 2.50
N GLN A 279 -32.04 8.47 3.32
CA GLN A 279 -30.98 9.06 4.14
C GLN A 279 -29.71 9.26 3.30
N SER A 280 -29.22 10.49 3.24
CA SER A 280 -28.17 10.88 2.30
C SER A 280 -26.80 10.45 2.81
N ILE A 281 -26.04 9.67 2.02
CA ILE A 281 -24.60 9.45 2.25
C ILE A 281 -23.76 10.71 2.04
N ALA A 282 -24.37 11.84 1.66
CA ALA A 282 -23.65 13.07 1.35
C ALA A 282 -22.71 13.54 2.47
N PRO A 283 -23.07 13.50 3.78
CA PRO A 283 -22.16 13.91 4.84
C PRO A 283 -20.91 13.03 4.94
N LEU A 284 -21.08 11.71 4.75
CA LEU A 284 -19.97 10.75 4.68
C LEU A 284 -19.12 10.95 3.42
N ARG A 285 -19.76 11.26 2.28
CA ARG A 285 -19.04 11.56 1.04
C ARG A 285 -18.23 12.85 1.15
N VAL A 286 -18.80 13.92 1.71
CA VAL A 286 -18.09 15.18 1.94
C VAL A 286 -16.89 14.96 2.87
N LEU A 287 -17.07 14.16 3.92
CA LEU A 287 -15.99 13.80 4.83
C LEU A 287 -14.93 12.95 4.12
N GLY A 288 -15.32 11.92 3.37
CA GLY A 288 -14.39 11.03 2.68
C GLY A 288 -13.65 11.71 1.53
N ASP A 289 -14.30 12.62 0.80
CA ASP A 289 -13.67 13.45 -0.22
C ASP A 289 -12.69 14.46 0.40
N ALA A 290 -12.81 14.78 1.70
CA ALA A 290 -11.93 15.67 2.44
C ALA A 290 -10.79 14.94 3.21
N SER A 291 -10.81 13.61 3.22
CA SER A 291 -9.90 12.76 4.00
C SER A 291 -9.06 11.84 3.13
N GLU A 292 -7.95 11.36 3.67
CA GLU A 292 -7.06 10.38 3.05
C GLU A 292 -6.82 9.20 4.02
N ALA A 293 -6.87 7.98 3.51
CA ALA A 293 -6.64 6.76 4.29
C ALA A 293 -5.17 6.65 4.71
N THR A 294 -4.92 6.23 5.96
CA THR A 294 -3.56 5.94 6.42
C THR A 294 -3.21 4.47 6.22
N GLY A 295 -1.94 4.18 5.93
CA GLY A 295 -1.44 2.82 5.72
C GLY A 295 -0.96 2.13 7.01
N ILE A 296 -0.13 1.12 6.81
CA ILE A 296 0.41 0.24 7.87
C ILE A 296 1.09 1.02 9.01
N ASP A 297 1.76 2.12 8.72
CA ASP A 297 2.49 2.95 9.70
C ASP A 297 1.59 3.53 10.80
N VAL A 298 0.34 3.83 10.47
CA VAL A 298 -0.66 4.29 11.44
C VAL A 298 -1.54 3.14 11.91
N ARG A 299 -1.98 2.28 10.99
CA ARG A 299 -2.98 1.24 11.29
C ARG A 299 -2.47 0.16 12.23
N SER A 300 -1.18 -0.20 12.16
CA SER A 300 -0.56 -1.24 13.00
C SER A 300 -0.60 -0.92 14.50
N VAL A 301 -0.65 0.36 14.87
CA VAL A 301 -0.67 0.81 16.27
C VAL A 301 -1.98 1.46 16.71
N ALA A 302 -2.84 1.85 15.76
CA ALA A 302 -4.08 2.57 16.08
C ALA A 302 -5.14 1.68 16.74
N ARG A 303 -5.19 0.39 16.37
CA ARG A 303 -5.98 -0.63 17.07
C ARG A 303 -5.39 -2.00 16.79
N TYR A 304 -5.83 -2.98 17.57
CA TYR A 304 -5.53 -4.38 17.32
C TYR A 304 -6.27 -4.90 16.08
N TYR A 305 -5.51 -5.40 15.11
CA TYR A 305 -5.99 -6.05 13.90
C TYR A 305 -5.48 -7.48 13.85
N THR A 306 -6.29 -8.32 13.22
CA THR A 306 -5.93 -9.69 12.85
C THR A 306 -6.29 -9.95 11.39
N SER A 307 -5.82 -11.05 10.82
CA SER A 307 -6.22 -11.54 9.49
C SER A 307 -7.72 -11.82 9.34
N LEU A 308 -8.46 -11.88 10.45
CA LEU A 308 -9.91 -12.07 10.48
C LEU A 308 -10.69 -10.77 10.72
N THR A 309 -10.00 -9.65 10.92
CA THR A 309 -10.66 -8.36 11.17
C THR A 309 -11.35 -7.88 9.90
N PRO A 310 -12.66 -7.59 9.94
CA PRO A 310 -13.34 -6.97 8.81
C PRO A 310 -12.71 -5.62 8.45
N LEU A 311 -12.39 -5.43 7.16
CA LEU A 311 -11.84 -4.21 6.60
C LEU A 311 -12.95 -3.42 5.89
N ASP A 312 -13.93 -2.98 6.68
CA ASP A 312 -15.18 -2.35 6.26
C ASP A 312 -15.44 -0.99 6.93
N ARG A 313 -14.40 -0.36 7.49
CA ARG A 313 -14.48 0.93 8.19
C ARG A 313 -14.31 2.12 7.26
N PHE A 314 -14.48 3.32 7.81
CA PHE A 314 -14.27 4.57 7.05
C PHE A 314 -12.87 4.68 6.43
N VAL A 315 -11.81 4.24 7.13
CA VAL A 315 -10.45 4.17 6.55
C VAL A 315 -10.36 3.21 5.37
N ASP A 316 -11.15 2.15 5.34
CA ASP A 316 -11.16 1.15 4.28
C ASP A 316 -11.90 1.70 3.05
N ALA A 317 -12.95 2.50 3.27
CA ALA A 317 -13.62 3.24 2.20
C ALA A 317 -12.78 4.42 1.67
N ALA A 318 -12.07 5.14 2.55
CA ALA A 318 -11.28 6.31 2.20
C ALA A 318 -10.18 5.97 1.19
N ARG A 319 -9.88 6.94 0.32
CA ARG A 319 -8.85 6.80 -0.73
C ARG A 319 -7.48 7.13 -0.14
N PRO A 320 -6.39 6.51 -0.63
CA PRO A 320 -5.03 6.92 -0.25
C PRO A 320 -4.73 8.39 -0.56
N GLU A 321 -5.32 8.92 -1.64
CA GLU A 321 -5.20 10.33 -2.03
C GLU A 321 -6.55 10.92 -2.44
N SER A 322 -6.86 12.12 -1.95
CA SER A 322 -8.09 12.83 -2.29
C SER A 322 -7.88 13.70 -3.54
N GLU A 323 -8.42 13.22 -4.66
CA GLU A 323 -8.52 14.01 -5.91
C GLU A 323 -9.29 15.34 -5.72
N PRO A 324 -10.44 15.39 -5.01
CA PRO A 324 -11.12 16.65 -4.70
C PRO A 324 -10.26 17.65 -3.92
N VAL A 325 -9.53 17.20 -2.89
CA VAL A 325 -8.63 18.08 -2.11
C VAL A 325 -7.48 18.58 -2.98
N ARG A 326 -6.82 17.70 -3.74
CA ARG A 326 -5.71 18.10 -4.63
C ARG A 326 -6.14 19.14 -5.66
N ARG A 327 -7.34 19.00 -6.23
CA ARG A 327 -7.90 20.02 -7.14
C ARG A 327 -8.16 21.35 -6.44
N LEU A 328 -8.70 21.32 -5.22
CA LEU A 328 -8.91 22.53 -4.44
C LEU A 328 -7.57 23.20 -4.07
N GLU A 329 -6.55 22.42 -3.73
CA GLU A 329 -5.20 22.89 -3.44
C GLU A 329 -4.62 23.62 -4.65
N GLN A 330 -4.70 23.04 -5.84
CA GLN A 330 -4.28 23.71 -7.09
C GLN A 330 -5.06 25.00 -7.38
N ALA A 331 -6.38 25.00 -7.14
CA ALA A 331 -7.22 26.18 -7.32
C ALA A 331 -6.83 27.30 -6.33
N VAL A 332 -6.56 26.95 -5.06
CA VAL A 332 -6.06 27.89 -4.05
C VAL A 332 -4.68 28.41 -4.43
N THR A 333 -3.75 27.58 -4.90
CA THR A 333 -2.43 28.02 -5.36
C THR A 333 -2.55 29.04 -6.50
N ARG A 334 -3.45 28.82 -7.47
CA ARG A 334 -3.76 29.81 -8.54
C ARG A 334 -4.34 31.09 -7.97
N LEU A 335 -5.31 30.99 -7.05
CA LEU A 335 -5.93 32.13 -6.39
C LEU A 335 -4.90 33.04 -5.74
N VAL A 336 -4.04 32.47 -4.90
CA VAL A 336 -3.02 33.24 -4.17
C VAL A 336 -1.92 33.79 -5.09
N SER A 337 -1.77 33.20 -6.28
CA SER A 337 -0.88 33.71 -7.35
C SER A 337 -1.55 34.78 -8.23
N GLY A 338 -2.80 35.17 -7.93
CA GLY A 338 -3.51 36.25 -8.60
C GLY A 338 -4.56 35.84 -9.62
N ASP A 339 -4.90 34.56 -9.74
CA ASP A 339 -5.97 34.06 -10.64
C ASP A 339 -7.25 33.71 -9.85
N PRO A 340 -8.27 34.58 -9.84
CA PRO A 340 -9.51 34.36 -9.08
C PRO A 340 -10.56 33.52 -9.82
N SER A 341 -10.23 32.89 -10.95
CA SER A 341 -11.21 32.18 -11.79
C SER A 341 -12.04 31.12 -11.06
N GLU A 342 -11.46 30.47 -10.04
CA GLU A 342 -12.10 29.41 -9.24
C GLU A 342 -12.55 29.86 -7.83
N LEU A 343 -12.51 31.17 -7.53
CA LEU A 343 -12.84 31.72 -6.21
C LEU A 343 -14.23 31.26 -5.72
N ARG A 344 -15.21 31.21 -6.62
CA ARG A 344 -16.57 30.75 -6.30
C ARG A 344 -16.60 29.29 -5.85
N ASP A 345 -15.85 28.43 -6.52
CA ASP A 345 -15.82 26.99 -6.26
C ASP A 345 -15.05 26.71 -4.96
N ILE A 346 -13.95 27.43 -4.73
CA ILE A 346 -13.21 27.40 -3.45
C ILE A 346 -14.16 27.75 -2.30
N ARG A 347 -14.83 28.89 -2.38
CA ARG A 347 -15.79 29.32 -1.35
C ARG A 347 -16.93 28.31 -1.16
N SER A 348 -17.46 27.75 -2.24
CA SER A 348 -18.53 26.76 -2.18
C SER A 348 -18.08 25.51 -1.42
N ARG A 349 -16.87 25.02 -1.69
CA ARG A 349 -16.31 23.85 -1.01
C ARG A 349 -16.10 24.11 0.48
N LEU A 350 -15.55 25.27 0.85
CA LEU A 350 -15.33 25.64 2.25
C LEU A 350 -16.66 25.77 3.03
N ARG A 351 -17.71 26.33 2.40
CA ARG A 351 -19.07 26.37 2.97
C ARG A 351 -19.66 24.98 3.16
N GLU A 352 -19.46 24.09 2.18
CA GLU A 352 -19.91 22.70 2.29
C GLU A 352 -19.26 21.99 3.48
N TRP A 353 -17.95 22.18 3.68
CA TRP A 353 -17.22 21.66 4.84
C TRP A 353 -17.73 22.23 6.17
N ALA A 354 -17.85 23.56 6.28
CA ALA A 354 -18.34 24.24 7.48
C ALA A 354 -19.77 23.81 7.87
N ALA A 355 -20.62 23.49 6.89
CA ALA A 355 -21.99 23.06 7.12
C ALA A 355 -22.16 21.55 7.30
N ASN A 356 -21.12 20.74 7.07
CA ASN A 356 -21.25 19.29 6.98
C ASN A 356 -21.63 18.63 8.32
N ASP A 357 -21.05 19.12 9.41
CA ASP A 357 -21.20 18.52 10.74
C ASP A 357 -22.64 18.50 11.24
N ALA A 358 -23.41 19.55 10.95
CA ALA A 358 -24.83 19.62 11.29
C ALA A 358 -25.70 18.58 10.55
N ARG A 359 -25.16 17.94 9.50
CA ARG A 359 -25.84 16.92 8.71
C ARG A 359 -25.39 15.50 9.08
N PHE A 360 -24.48 15.36 10.03
CA PHE A 360 -23.83 14.10 10.38
C PHE A 360 -24.66 13.23 11.35
N ASP A 361 -26.00 13.32 11.25
CA ASP A 361 -26.94 12.50 12.03
C ASP A 361 -27.02 11.07 11.46
N GLY A 362 -26.95 10.06 12.33
CA GLY A 362 -26.95 8.64 11.93
C GLY A 362 -25.61 8.08 11.41
N SER A 363 -24.57 8.89 11.25
CA SER A 363 -23.22 8.42 10.91
C SER A 363 -22.51 7.72 12.09
N PRO A 364 -21.50 6.87 11.83
CA PRO A 364 -20.73 6.22 12.91
C PRO A 364 -20.15 7.23 13.91
N ALA A 365 -20.36 6.98 15.20
CA ALA A 365 -19.94 7.89 16.28
C ALA A 365 -18.42 8.14 16.29
N GLU A 366 -17.61 7.19 15.82
CA GLU A 366 -16.15 7.33 15.70
C GLU A 366 -15.72 8.45 14.73
N LEU A 367 -16.61 8.90 13.85
CA LEU A 367 -16.34 9.94 12.86
C LEU A 367 -16.77 11.34 13.31
N ILE A 368 -17.45 11.49 14.44
CA ILE A 368 -17.90 12.80 14.96
C ILE A 368 -16.72 13.77 15.14
N PRO A 369 -15.58 13.39 15.77
CA PRO A 369 -14.47 14.32 15.92
C PRO A 369 -13.87 14.76 14.57
N LEU A 370 -13.82 13.84 13.59
CA LEU A 370 -13.33 14.15 12.25
C LEU A 370 -14.27 15.12 11.51
N SER A 371 -15.59 14.94 11.66
CA SER A 371 -16.61 15.84 11.13
C SER A 371 -16.52 17.25 11.72
N GLN A 372 -16.32 17.34 13.03
CA GLN A 372 -16.11 18.62 13.74
C GLN A 372 -14.83 19.32 13.27
N ASN A 373 -13.74 18.56 13.10
CA ASN A 373 -12.49 19.09 12.55
C ASN A 373 -12.69 19.62 11.12
N LEU A 374 -13.42 18.90 10.26
CA LEU A 374 -13.72 19.36 8.90
C LEU A 374 -14.55 20.65 8.89
N LYS A 375 -15.53 20.76 9.79
CA LYS A 375 -16.27 22.01 9.99
C LYS A 375 -15.32 23.16 10.32
N SER A 376 -14.44 22.98 11.31
CA SER A 376 -13.48 24.01 11.69
C SER A 376 -12.51 24.37 10.55
N VAL A 377 -12.03 23.39 9.78
CA VAL A 377 -11.22 23.63 8.58
C VAL A 377 -11.99 24.50 7.56
N GLY A 378 -13.28 24.22 7.34
CA GLY A 378 -14.14 25.04 6.49
C GLY A 378 -14.31 26.47 6.99
N GLU A 379 -14.57 26.66 8.29
CA GLU A 379 -14.71 27.97 8.94
C GLU A 379 -13.40 28.79 8.84
N ILE A 380 -12.26 28.20 9.17
CA ILE A 380 -10.93 28.84 9.05
C ILE A 380 -10.66 29.26 7.60
N GLY A 381 -10.98 28.40 6.64
CA GLY A 381 -10.81 28.72 5.23
C GLY A 381 -11.70 29.88 4.77
N LEU A 382 -12.93 29.97 5.27
CA LEU A 382 -13.84 31.09 4.95
C LEU A 382 -13.33 32.41 5.54
N ASP A 383 -12.84 32.39 6.77
CA ASP A 383 -12.24 33.56 7.42
C ASP A 383 -10.98 34.02 6.65
N ALA A 384 -10.10 33.08 6.29
CA ALA A 384 -8.92 33.37 5.47
C ALA A 384 -9.30 33.99 4.12
N LEU A 385 -10.31 33.43 3.46
CA LEU A 385 -10.79 33.91 2.18
C LEU A 385 -11.37 35.33 2.29
N GLN A 386 -12.10 35.63 3.38
CA GLN A 386 -12.61 36.96 3.66
C GLN A 386 -11.49 37.99 3.80
N TYR A 387 -10.45 37.70 4.59
CA TYR A 387 -9.30 38.59 4.72
C TYR A 387 -8.58 38.78 3.38
N TRP A 388 -8.39 37.69 2.64
CA TRP A 388 -7.77 37.71 1.33
C TRP A 388 -8.57 38.62 0.37
N GLU A 389 -9.88 38.44 0.22
CA GLU A 389 -10.73 39.25 -0.66
C GLU A 389 -10.81 40.72 -0.27
N ALA A 390 -10.82 41.02 1.04
CA ALA A 390 -10.84 42.38 1.55
C ALA A 390 -9.49 43.10 1.41
N ALA A 391 -8.42 42.39 1.03
CA ALA A 391 -7.04 42.86 1.12
C ALA A 391 -6.73 43.47 2.50
N GLN A 392 -7.24 42.80 3.54
CA GLN A 392 -7.16 43.25 4.93
C GLN A 392 -6.28 42.30 5.73
N ALA A 393 -5.31 42.87 6.45
CA ALA A 393 -4.49 42.11 7.38
C ALA A 393 -5.35 41.58 8.56
N PRO A 394 -5.21 40.30 8.93
CA PRO A 394 -5.90 39.73 10.07
C PRO A 394 -5.31 40.25 11.39
N PRO A 395 -6.03 40.11 12.51
CA PRO A 395 -5.49 40.47 13.83
C PRO A 395 -4.14 39.81 14.12
N SER A 396 -3.29 40.50 14.88
CA SER A 396 -2.00 39.95 15.31
C SER A 396 -2.17 38.60 15.99
N GLY A 397 -1.36 37.62 15.60
CA GLY A 397 -1.41 36.25 16.13
C GLY A 397 -2.49 35.35 15.50
N TRP A 398 -3.41 35.88 14.69
CA TRP A 398 -4.48 35.07 14.09
C TRP A 398 -3.93 33.92 13.23
N MET A 399 -2.98 34.19 12.31
CA MET A 399 -2.41 33.17 11.45
C MET A 399 -1.70 32.06 12.23
N ALA A 400 -0.99 32.42 13.30
CA ALA A 400 -0.31 31.45 14.16
C ALA A 400 -1.33 30.56 14.88
N ALA A 401 -2.42 31.15 15.40
CA ALA A 401 -3.50 30.40 16.03
C ALA A 401 -4.21 29.46 15.04
N GLN A 402 -4.48 29.90 13.81
CA GLN A 402 -5.09 29.04 12.80
C GLN A 402 -4.17 27.90 12.38
N ASN A 403 -2.89 28.19 12.13
CA ASN A 403 -1.92 27.13 11.81
C ASN A 403 -1.78 26.11 12.94
N GLN A 404 -1.79 26.55 14.20
CA GLN A 404 -1.78 25.65 15.36
C GLN A 404 -3.03 24.75 15.41
N ALA A 405 -4.21 25.29 15.09
CA ALA A 405 -5.43 24.50 15.00
C ALA A 405 -5.36 23.48 13.85
N LEU A 406 -4.89 23.91 12.68
CA LEU A 406 -4.69 23.06 11.51
C LEU A 406 -3.69 21.93 11.78
N ASP A 407 -2.61 22.19 12.53
CA ASP A 407 -1.63 21.16 12.94
C ASP A 407 -2.29 20.06 13.79
N ALA A 408 -3.23 20.42 14.66
CA ALA A 408 -4.00 19.47 15.45
C ALA A 408 -4.95 18.63 14.58
N PHE A 409 -5.50 19.21 13.51
CA PHE A 409 -6.41 18.53 12.58
C PHE A 409 -5.69 17.61 11.58
N GLU A 410 -4.37 17.72 11.43
CA GLU A 410 -3.55 16.79 10.64
C GLU A 410 -3.29 15.46 11.34
N GLN A 411 -3.49 15.39 12.66
CA GLN A 411 -3.34 14.14 13.41
C GLN A 411 -4.42 13.13 12.98
N PRO A 412 -4.08 11.83 12.81
CA PRO A 412 -5.05 10.83 12.39
C PRO A 412 -6.22 10.70 13.36
N VAL A 413 -7.45 10.75 12.83
CA VAL A 413 -8.69 10.46 13.57
C VAL A 413 -9.43 9.38 12.78
N ALA A 414 -9.91 8.34 13.46
CA ALA A 414 -10.49 7.15 12.80
C ALA A 414 -9.56 6.56 11.70
N GLN A 415 -8.24 6.66 11.91
CA GLN A 415 -7.18 6.19 10.99
C GLN A 415 -7.26 6.81 9.58
N VAL A 416 -7.76 8.04 9.48
CA VAL A 416 -7.63 8.86 8.29
C VAL A 416 -7.01 10.19 8.69
N VAL A 417 -6.38 10.86 7.73
CA VAL A 417 -5.93 12.25 7.88
C VAL A 417 -6.89 13.18 7.17
N LEU A 418 -7.06 14.39 7.72
CA LEU A 418 -7.92 15.40 7.12
C LEU A 418 -7.15 16.22 6.08
N ALA A 419 -7.03 15.67 4.88
CA ALA A 419 -6.30 16.28 3.76
C ALA A 419 -6.80 17.70 3.41
N ALA A 420 -8.07 18.02 3.71
CA ALA A 420 -8.65 19.36 3.57
C ALA A 420 -7.87 20.48 4.29
N VAL A 421 -7.01 20.16 5.26
CA VAL A 421 -6.11 21.13 5.89
C VAL A 421 -5.16 21.77 4.87
N ARG A 422 -4.62 21.01 3.90
CA ARG A 422 -3.60 21.49 2.93
C ARG A 422 -4.03 22.78 2.18
N PRO A 423 -5.17 22.80 1.45
CA PRO A 423 -5.62 24.01 0.76
C PRO A 423 -5.95 25.17 1.71
N VAL A 424 -6.49 24.89 2.90
CA VAL A 424 -6.82 25.94 3.88
C VAL A 424 -5.56 26.59 4.46
N ARG A 425 -4.53 25.80 4.73
CA ARG A 425 -3.23 26.28 5.19
C ARG A 425 -2.58 27.22 4.17
N LEU A 426 -2.66 26.89 2.88
CA LEU A 426 -2.21 27.78 1.81
C LEU A 426 -2.94 29.12 1.84
N LEU A 427 -4.27 29.12 2.00
CA LEU A 427 -5.05 30.36 2.12
C LEU A 427 -4.62 31.19 3.34
N VAL A 428 -4.59 30.57 4.54
CA VAL A 428 -4.20 31.24 5.79
C VAL A 428 -2.84 31.93 5.65
N ASN A 429 -1.87 31.26 5.06
CA ASN A 429 -0.52 31.79 4.91
C ASN A 429 -0.41 32.87 3.83
N ALA A 430 -1.25 32.82 2.80
CA ALA A 430 -1.26 33.81 1.73
C ALA A 430 -1.90 35.15 2.14
N VAL A 431 -2.73 35.19 3.19
CA VAL A 431 -3.37 36.42 3.66
C VAL A 431 -2.35 37.51 4.02
N ALA A 432 -1.16 37.15 4.52
CA ALA A 432 -0.11 38.13 4.84
C ALA A 432 0.65 38.67 3.61
N SER A 433 0.53 38.02 2.47
CA SER A 433 1.26 38.35 1.24
C SER A 433 0.43 39.16 0.24
N ARG A 434 -0.81 39.50 0.59
CA ARG A 434 -1.74 40.28 -0.20
C ARG A 434 -1.98 41.63 0.43
#